data_AF-A0A2N8K8C7-F1
#
_entry.id   AF-A0A2N8K8C7-F1
#
_cell.length_a   1.000
_cell.length_b   1.000
_cell.length_c   1.000
_cell.angle_alpha   90.00
_cell.angle_beta   90.00
_cell.angle_gamma   90.00
#
_symmetry.space_group_name_H-M   'P 1'
#
loop_
_entity.id
_entity.type
_entity.pdbx_description
1 polymer ?
#
loop_
_entity_poly.entity_id
_entity_poly.type
_entity_poly.pdbx_seq_one_letter_code
_entity_poly.pdbx_strand_id
1 'polypeptide(L)'
;MDLALHYDPAAKVFDLLLDGGDLATDDGLVTAVVLSLFTDRRALPEDRLPDGATDRRGWWADVYNPRPHGSRLWLLCREKELDSVLRRAQQYAEEALAWLVEDEIARAVEVEAIHLRRGVLQLLIGIVRGDGTVLQRQYEYVWQSAA
;
A
#
# COMPACT_ATOMS: atom_id res chain seq x y z
N MET A 1 1.73 -1.15 -19.17
CA MET A 1 3.20 -1.12 -19.20
C MET A 1 3.59 0.16 -18.49
N ASP A 2 4.24 0.02 -17.33
CA ASP A 2 4.73 1.14 -16.51
C ASP A 2 6.26 1.25 -16.68
N LEU A 3 6.87 2.34 -16.21
CA LEU A 3 8.32 2.52 -16.25
C LEU A 3 8.97 1.79 -15.07
N ALA A 4 9.97 0.96 -15.36
CA ALA A 4 10.67 0.20 -14.33
C ALA A 4 11.57 1.13 -13.51
N LEU A 5 11.43 1.06 -12.18
CA LEU A 5 12.20 1.85 -11.23
C LEU A 5 13.23 1.00 -10.48
N HIS A 6 14.43 1.54 -10.33
CA HIS A 6 15.43 1.02 -9.39
C HIS A 6 15.44 1.85 -8.11
N TYR A 7 15.21 1.21 -6.97
CA TYR A 7 15.31 1.85 -5.67
C TYR A 7 16.71 1.65 -5.07
N ASP A 8 17.44 2.74 -4.81
CA ASP A 8 18.66 2.71 -4.02
C ASP A 8 18.32 2.92 -2.54
N PRO A 9 18.44 1.89 -1.67
CA PRO A 9 18.08 2.01 -0.25
C PRO A 9 19.06 2.86 0.56
N ALA A 10 20.30 3.03 0.11
CA ALA A 10 21.30 3.85 0.81
C ALA A 10 21.05 5.33 0.55
N ALA A 11 20.78 5.69 -0.70
CA ALA A 11 20.48 7.06 -1.11
C ALA A 11 19.01 7.46 -0.91
N LYS A 12 18.10 6.48 -0.74
CA LYS A 12 16.64 6.66 -0.65
C LYS A 12 16.05 7.35 -1.87
N VAL A 13 16.52 6.97 -3.05
CA VAL A 13 16.07 7.53 -4.33
C VAL A 13 15.56 6.42 -5.25
N PHE A 14 14.64 6.80 -6.13
CA PHE A 14 14.22 5.98 -7.25
C PHE A 14 14.84 6.54 -8.52
N ASP A 15 15.38 5.68 -9.37
CA ASP A 15 15.90 6.03 -10.69
C ASP A 15 15.18 5.22 -11.78
N LEU A 16 15.16 5.75 -13.00
CA LEU A 16 14.60 5.07 -14.16
C LEU A 16 15.60 4.03 -14.66
N LEU A 17 15.13 2.80 -14.85
CA LEU A 17 15.95 1.76 -15.48
C LEU A 17 16.02 1.98 -16.99
N LEU A 18 17.19 1.72 -17.57
CA LEU A 18 17.41 1.75 -19.01
C LEU A 18 17.57 0.32 -19.55
N ASP A 19 16.98 0.04 -20.70
CA ASP A 19 17.18 -1.19 -21.46
C ASP A 19 17.49 -0.84 -22.93
N GLY A 20 18.66 -1.25 -23.42
CA GLY A 20 19.05 -1.02 -24.82
C GLY A 20 19.13 0.45 -25.27
N GLY A 21 19.19 1.41 -24.34
CA GLY A 21 19.15 2.85 -24.66
C GLY A 21 17.74 3.47 -24.68
N ASP A 22 16.72 2.70 -24.29
CA ASP A 22 15.36 3.16 -24.00
C ASP A 22 15.05 2.99 -22.49
N LEU A 23 13.90 3.47 -22.05
CA LEU A 23 13.40 3.24 -20.69
C LEU A 23 12.94 1.78 -20.55
N ALA A 24 13.44 1.10 -19.54
CA ALA A 24 12.94 -0.21 -19.16
C ALA A 24 11.52 -0.09 -18.59
N THR A 25 10.73 -1.13 -18.79
CA THR A 25 9.31 -1.15 -18.41
C THR A 25 8.99 -2.35 -17.55
N ASP A 26 7.96 -2.23 -16.72
CA ASP A 26 7.41 -3.35 -15.96
C ASP A 26 5.90 -3.53 -16.16
N ASP A 27 5.37 -4.63 -15.60
CA ASP A 27 3.97 -5.02 -15.70
C ASP A 27 3.02 -4.12 -14.88
N GLY A 28 3.54 -3.17 -14.10
CA GLY A 28 2.79 -2.21 -13.29
C GLY A 28 2.26 -2.76 -11.97
N LEU A 29 2.48 -4.05 -11.64
CA LEU A 29 1.91 -4.66 -10.44
C LEU A 29 2.43 -4.01 -9.15
N VAL A 30 3.72 -3.65 -9.10
CA VAL A 30 4.30 -2.97 -7.93
C VAL A 30 3.64 -1.61 -7.75
N THR A 31 3.55 -0.81 -8.81
CA THR A 31 2.87 0.49 -8.78
C THR A 31 1.42 0.35 -8.35
N ALA A 32 0.70 -0.65 -8.87
CA ALA A 32 -0.69 -0.93 -8.51
C ALA A 32 -0.84 -1.21 -7.00
N VAL A 33 0.05 -2.01 -6.42
CA VAL A 33 0.09 -2.28 -4.97
C VAL A 33 0.40 -1.01 -4.17
N VAL A 34 1.38 -0.22 -4.60
CA VAL A 34 1.75 1.03 -3.94
C VAL A 34 0.57 2.01 -3.95
N LEU A 35 -0.09 2.18 -5.09
CA LEU A 35 -1.27 3.06 -5.20
C LEU A 35 -2.43 2.56 -4.32
N SER A 36 -2.67 1.25 -4.31
CA SER A 36 -3.64 0.63 -3.41
C SER A 36 -3.35 0.91 -1.93
N LEU A 37 -2.11 0.77 -1.49
CA LEU A 37 -1.76 0.90 -0.06
C LEU A 37 -1.63 2.36 0.39
N PHE A 38 -1.09 3.23 -0.46
CA PHE A 38 -0.64 4.57 -0.06
C PHE A 38 -1.47 5.71 -0.68
N THR A 39 -2.53 5.40 -1.40
CA THR A 39 -3.61 6.38 -1.65
C THR A 39 -4.57 6.37 -0.48
N ASP A 40 -4.97 7.54 0.00
CA ASP A 40 -5.91 7.65 1.11
C ASP A 40 -7.33 7.28 0.65
N ARG A 41 -7.82 6.12 1.13
CA ARG A 41 -9.24 5.78 1.03
C ARG A 41 -10.02 6.55 2.06
N ARG A 42 -11.24 6.96 1.69
CA ARG A 42 -12.15 7.66 2.59
C ARG A 42 -12.51 6.79 3.80
N ALA A 43 -12.44 7.38 4.99
CA ALA A 43 -12.81 6.71 6.24
C ALA A 43 -14.32 6.39 6.29
N LEU A 44 -14.67 5.19 6.77
CA LEU A 44 -16.05 4.74 6.97
C LEU A 44 -16.71 5.52 8.11
N PRO A 45 -18.06 5.67 8.11
CA PRO A 45 -18.78 6.43 9.14
C PRO A 45 -18.36 6.10 10.59
N GLU A 46 -18.15 4.82 10.86
CA GLU A 46 -17.75 4.21 12.14
C GLU A 46 -16.26 4.34 12.49
N ASP A 47 -15.41 4.70 11.52
CA ASP A 47 -13.99 4.89 11.77
C ASP A 47 -13.74 6.10 12.67
N ARG A 48 -12.89 5.91 13.68
CA ARG A 48 -12.39 7.00 14.51
C ARG A 48 -11.32 7.77 13.75
N LEU A 49 -11.55 9.07 13.57
CA LEU A 49 -10.57 9.94 12.94
C LEU A 49 -9.44 10.30 13.92
N PRO A 50 -8.18 10.40 13.44
CA PRO A 50 -7.04 10.83 14.25
C PRO A 50 -7.21 12.25 14.80
N ASP A 51 -6.70 12.50 16.01
CA ASP A 51 -6.57 13.84 16.60
C ASP A 51 -7.84 14.72 16.64
N GLY A 52 -9.02 14.11 16.64
CA GLY A 52 -10.29 14.85 16.60
C GLY A 52 -10.56 15.55 15.27
N ALA A 53 -9.86 15.14 14.21
CA ALA A 53 -10.08 15.64 12.86
C ALA A 53 -11.52 15.35 12.40
N THR A 54 -12.03 16.21 11.52
CA THR A 54 -13.33 16.04 10.86
C THR A 54 -13.19 15.58 9.40
N ASP A 55 -11.99 15.70 8.84
CA ASP A 55 -11.70 15.29 7.47
C ASP A 55 -11.56 13.76 7.39
N ARG A 56 -12.36 13.16 6.49
CA ARG A 56 -12.37 11.72 6.21
C ARG A 56 -11.44 11.33 5.07
N ARG A 57 -10.70 12.30 4.51
CA ARG A 57 -9.84 12.17 3.32
C ARG A 57 -10.59 11.50 2.15
N GLY A 58 -9.84 10.88 1.24
CA GLY A 58 -10.36 10.13 0.11
C GLY A 58 -9.58 10.41 -1.18
N TRP A 59 -9.83 9.58 -2.19
CA TRP A 59 -9.30 9.76 -3.51
C TRP A 59 -10.29 10.52 -4.38
N TRP A 60 -9.82 11.57 -5.07
CA TRP A 60 -10.69 12.44 -5.86
C TRP A 60 -11.47 11.68 -6.95
N ALA A 61 -10.89 10.61 -7.51
CA ALA A 61 -11.50 9.85 -8.59
C ALA A 61 -12.56 8.86 -8.12
N ASP A 62 -12.75 8.66 -6.81
CA ASP A 62 -13.86 7.87 -6.26
C ASP A 62 -15.22 8.47 -6.63
N VAL A 63 -15.29 9.76 -6.97
CA VAL A 63 -16.53 10.38 -7.49
C VAL A 63 -16.95 9.80 -8.86
N TYR A 64 -16.00 9.23 -9.59
CA TYR A 64 -16.20 8.63 -10.92
C TYR A 64 -16.09 7.11 -10.91
N ASN A 65 -15.67 6.50 -9.80
CA ASN A 65 -15.49 5.06 -9.67
C ASN A 65 -16.28 4.52 -8.45
N PRO A 66 -17.26 3.63 -8.65
CA PRO A 66 -18.04 3.09 -7.54
C PRO A 66 -17.23 2.19 -6.59
N ARG A 67 -16.06 1.67 -7.01
CA ARG A 67 -15.17 0.92 -6.12
C ARG A 67 -14.16 1.90 -5.50
N PRO A 68 -14.18 2.09 -4.16
CA PRO A 68 -13.24 3.00 -3.51
C PRO A 68 -11.80 2.52 -3.70
N HIS A 69 -10.90 3.44 -4.07
CA HIS A 69 -9.48 3.16 -4.19
C HIS A 69 -8.71 3.51 -2.91
N GLY A 70 -7.52 2.93 -2.78
CA GLY A 70 -6.61 3.23 -1.67
C GLY A 70 -6.88 2.42 -0.40
N SER A 71 -6.21 2.82 0.68
CA SER A 71 -6.29 2.19 1.99
C SER A 71 -6.61 3.20 3.10
N ARG A 72 -7.11 2.66 4.22
CA ARG A 72 -7.35 3.41 5.47
C ARG A 72 -6.16 3.34 6.43
N LEU A 73 -4.97 2.90 5.98
CA LEU A 73 -3.74 2.86 6.77
C LEU A 73 -3.41 4.22 7.44
N TRP A 74 -3.79 5.33 6.82
CA TRP A 74 -3.61 6.67 7.39
C TRP A 74 -4.38 6.90 8.70
N LEU A 75 -5.44 6.14 8.98
CA LEU A 75 -6.15 6.18 10.27
C LEU A 75 -5.29 5.69 11.43
N LEU A 76 -4.24 4.92 11.13
CA LEU A 76 -3.31 4.39 12.12
C LEU A 76 -2.21 5.38 12.48
N CYS A 77 -2.23 6.60 11.92
CA CYS A 77 -1.27 7.61 12.27
C CYS A 77 -1.36 7.94 13.78
N ARG A 78 -0.20 7.99 14.44
CA ARG A 78 -0.04 8.28 15.88
C ARG A 78 -0.71 7.28 16.82
N GLU A 79 -1.14 6.13 16.33
CA GLU A 79 -1.61 5.04 17.17
C GLU A 79 -0.45 4.40 17.97
N LYS A 80 -0.81 3.74 19.07
CA LYS A 80 0.17 3.01 19.89
C LYS A 80 0.62 1.72 19.19
N GLU A 81 1.84 1.27 19.46
CA GLU A 81 2.34 -0.04 19.01
C GLU A 81 1.60 -1.17 19.76
N LEU A 82 0.45 -1.58 19.23
CA LEU A 82 -0.43 -2.61 19.79
C LEU A 82 -0.75 -3.66 18.73
N ASP A 83 -0.99 -4.90 19.17
CA ASP A 83 -1.42 -5.97 18.25
C ASP A 83 -2.76 -5.67 17.57
N SER A 84 -3.63 -4.88 18.23
CA SER A 84 -4.88 -4.41 17.64
C SER A 84 -4.66 -3.43 16.48
N VAL A 85 -3.53 -2.69 16.48
CA VAL A 85 -3.14 -1.82 15.37
C VAL A 85 -2.59 -2.64 14.21
N LEU A 86 -1.80 -3.68 14.48
CA LEU A 86 -1.35 -4.62 13.45
C LEU A 86 -2.53 -5.30 12.74
N ARG A 87 -3.51 -5.81 13.50
CA ARG A 87 -4.72 -6.42 12.92
C ARG A 87 -5.50 -5.45 12.04
N ARG A 88 -5.64 -4.19 12.45
CA ARG A 88 -6.28 -3.15 11.61
C ARG A 88 -5.45 -2.84 10.37
N ALA A 89 -4.12 -2.75 10.49
CA ALA A 89 -3.24 -2.50 9.36
C ALA A 89 -3.35 -3.61 8.30
N GLN A 90 -3.32 -4.87 8.74
CA GLN A 90 -3.54 -6.03 7.88
C GLN A 90 -4.91 -5.95 7.21
N GLN A 91 -5.99 -5.72 7.97
CA GLN A 91 -7.35 -5.60 7.41
C GLN A 91 -7.45 -4.48 6.36
N TYR A 92 -6.86 -3.31 6.62
CA TYR A 92 -6.89 -2.18 5.68
C TYR A 92 -6.05 -2.43 4.42
N ALA A 93 -4.97 -3.20 4.53
CA ALA A 93 -4.16 -3.59 3.38
C ALA A 93 -4.83 -4.70 2.57
N GLU A 94 -5.44 -5.71 3.21
CA GLU A 94 -6.25 -6.74 2.55
C GLU A 94 -7.42 -6.11 1.79
N GLU A 95 -8.15 -5.18 2.41
CA GLU A 95 -9.24 -4.43 1.76
C GLU A 95 -8.76 -3.66 0.52
N ALA A 96 -7.58 -3.03 0.62
CA ALA A 96 -7.03 -2.22 -0.47
C ALA A 96 -6.50 -3.06 -1.65
N LEU A 97 -6.16 -4.33 -1.41
CA LEU A 97 -5.58 -5.24 -2.39
C LEU A 97 -6.54 -6.34 -2.87
N ALA A 98 -7.72 -6.47 -2.26
CA ALA A 98 -8.74 -7.48 -2.59
C ALA A 98 -9.03 -7.53 -4.10
N TRP A 99 -9.02 -6.37 -4.74
CA TRP A 99 -9.30 -6.26 -6.15
C TRP A 99 -8.36 -7.02 -7.08
N LEU A 100 -7.11 -7.23 -6.68
CA LEU A 100 -6.16 -8.00 -7.48
C LEU A 100 -6.70 -9.41 -7.71
N VAL A 101 -7.44 -9.96 -6.75
CA VAL A 101 -8.09 -11.27 -6.87
C VAL A 101 -9.43 -11.16 -7.59
N GLU A 102 -10.25 -10.14 -7.25
CA GLU A 102 -11.58 -9.93 -7.86
C GLU A 102 -11.50 -9.73 -9.38
N ASP A 103 -10.47 -9.02 -9.84
CA ASP A 103 -10.25 -8.72 -11.25
C ASP A 103 -9.34 -9.78 -11.93
N GLU A 104 -9.11 -10.92 -11.29
CA GLU A 104 -8.33 -12.08 -11.78
C GLU A 104 -6.85 -11.78 -12.14
N ILE A 105 -6.28 -10.69 -11.61
CA ILE A 105 -4.87 -10.33 -11.81
C ILE A 105 -3.94 -11.22 -10.97
N ALA A 106 -4.39 -11.59 -9.78
CA ALA A 106 -3.72 -12.49 -8.86
C ALA A 106 -4.68 -13.61 -8.45
N ARG A 107 -4.12 -14.80 -8.21
CA ARG A 107 -4.86 -15.93 -7.64
C ARG A 107 -5.08 -15.75 -6.14
N ALA A 108 -4.12 -15.14 -5.46
CA ALA A 108 -4.18 -14.88 -4.02
C ALA A 108 -3.31 -13.68 -3.65
N VAL A 109 -3.72 -12.99 -2.58
CA VAL A 109 -2.94 -11.96 -1.90
C VAL A 109 -2.87 -12.32 -0.43
N GLU A 110 -1.66 -12.34 0.11
CA GLU A 110 -1.35 -12.60 1.51
C GLU A 110 -0.75 -11.33 2.12
N VAL A 111 -1.25 -10.93 3.29
CA VAL A 111 -0.82 -9.72 3.99
C VAL A 111 -0.46 -10.10 5.42
N GLU A 112 0.73 -9.68 5.85
CA GLU A 112 1.16 -9.78 7.24
C GLU A 112 1.62 -8.40 7.73
N ALA A 113 1.14 -7.99 8.90
CA ALA A 113 1.56 -6.74 9.54
C ALA A 113 2.41 -7.05 10.78
N ILE A 114 3.61 -6.47 10.84
CA ILE A 114 4.54 -6.65 11.97
C ILE A 114 5.05 -5.31 12.52
N HIS A 115 5.43 -5.31 13.80
CA HIS A 115 6.26 -4.27 14.38
C HIS A 115 7.72 -4.60 14.08
N LEU A 116 8.29 -3.99 13.04
CA LEU A 116 9.67 -4.25 12.63
C LEU A 116 10.66 -3.74 13.69
N ARG A 117 10.40 -2.54 14.19
CA ARG A 117 11.14 -1.87 15.26
C ARG A 117 10.26 -0.78 15.87
N ARG A 118 10.69 -0.22 17.00
CA ARG A 118 9.96 0.87 17.65
C ARG A 118 9.66 2.00 16.66
N GLY A 119 8.39 2.37 16.58
CA GLY A 119 7.84 3.40 15.71
C GLY A 119 7.66 2.99 14.25
N VAL A 120 7.86 1.72 13.89
CA VAL A 120 7.77 1.25 12.50
C VAL A 120 6.88 0.01 12.38
N LEU A 121 5.77 0.22 11.67
CA LEU A 121 4.89 -0.85 11.19
C LEU A 121 5.30 -1.24 9.76
N GLN A 122 5.54 -2.53 9.54
CA GLN A 122 5.84 -3.09 8.23
C GLN A 122 4.72 -4.00 7.76
N LEU A 123 4.39 -3.92 6.47
CA LEU A 123 3.49 -4.82 5.76
C LEU A 123 4.31 -5.73 4.84
N LEU A 124 4.20 -7.03 5.04
CA LEU A 124 4.70 -8.03 4.10
C LEU A 124 3.55 -8.45 3.19
N ILE A 125 3.75 -8.31 1.88
CA ILE A 125 2.73 -8.57 0.87
C ILE A 125 3.24 -9.67 -0.07
N GLY A 126 2.53 -10.80 -0.05
CA GLY A 126 2.73 -11.90 -0.99
C GLY A 126 1.62 -11.91 -2.04
N ILE A 127 1.97 -11.94 -3.32
CA ILE A 127 1.00 -11.99 -4.43
C ILE A 127 1.32 -13.21 -5.28
N VAL A 128 0.34 -14.11 -5.43
CA VAL A 128 0.44 -15.30 -6.28
C VAL A 128 -0.25 -15.01 -7.60
N ARG A 129 0.47 -15.00 -8.72
CA ARG A 129 -0.11 -14.81 -10.06
C ARG A 129 -0.74 -16.10 -10.60
N GLY A 130 -1.60 -15.96 -11.62
CA GLY A 130 -2.30 -17.08 -12.25
C GLY A 130 -1.39 -18.11 -12.93
N ASP A 131 -0.17 -17.72 -13.31
CA ASP A 131 0.89 -18.60 -13.83
C ASP A 131 1.65 -19.37 -12.75
N GLY A 132 1.33 -19.14 -11.47
CA GLY A 132 2.01 -19.72 -10.31
C GLY A 132 3.24 -18.94 -9.84
N THR A 133 3.61 -17.85 -10.50
CA THR A 133 4.72 -16.99 -10.07
C THR A 133 4.33 -16.22 -8.81
N VAL A 134 5.18 -16.25 -7.78
CA VAL A 134 4.95 -15.53 -6.52
C VAL A 134 5.82 -14.28 -6.47
N LEU A 135 5.18 -13.11 -6.34
CA LEU A 135 5.85 -11.84 -6.06
C LEU A 135 5.76 -11.54 -4.57
N GLN A 136 6.90 -11.57 -3.88
CA GLN A 136 7.00 -11.11 -2.48
C GLN A 136 7.65 -9.73 -2.41
N ARG A 137 7.01 -8.80 -1.70
CA ARG A 137 7.50 -7.43 -1.46
C ARG A 137 7.20 -7.00 -0.02
N GLN A 138 8.04 -6.11 0.50
CA GLN A 138 7.89 -5.51 1.83
C GLN A 138 7.62 -4.02 1.66
N TYR A 139 6.64 -3.50 2.38
CA TYR A 139 6.26 -2.09 2.37
C TYR A 139 6.29 -1.53 3.79
N GLU A 140 6.89 -0.36 3.97
CA GLU A 140 6.98 0.31 5.26
C GLU A 140 6.04 1.51 5.29
N TYR A 141 5.24 1.64 6.35
CA TYR A 141 4.49 2.87 6.61
C TYR A 141 5.33 3.78 7.51
N VAL A 142 5.96 4.80 6.93
CA VAL A 142 6.84 5.72 7.66
C VAL A 142 6.23 7.12 7.67
N TRP A 143 5.97 7.66 8.86
CA TRP A 143 5.64 9.07 9.03
C TRP A 143 6.66 9.71 9.99
N GLN A 144 7.65 10.41 9.44
CA GLN A 144 8.53 11.29 10.22
C GLN A 144 7.88 12.66 10.34
N SER A 145 7.79 13.19 11.57
CA SER A 145 7.53 14.60 11.78
C SER A 145 8.78 15.38 11.42
N ALA A 146 8.72 16.19 10.37
CA ALA A 146 9.56 17.37 10.32
C ALA A 146 9.09 18.30 11.46
N ALA A 147 10.05 18.74 12.27
CA ALA A 147 9.85 19.60 13.42
C ALA A 147 9.24 20.96 13.04
#